data_AF-A0A929N1T0-F1
#
_entry.id   AF-A0A929N1T0-F1
#
_cell.length_a   1.000
_cell.length_b   1.000
_cell.length_c   1.000
_cell.angle_alpha   90.00
_cell.angle_beta   90.00
_cell.angle_gamma   90.00
#
_symmetry.space_group_name_H-M   'P 1'
#
loop_
_entity.id
_entity.type
_entity.pdbx_description
1 polymer ?
#
loop_
_entity_poly.entity_id
_entity_poly.type
_entity_poly.pdbx_seq_one_letter_code
_entity_poly.pdbx_strand_id
1 'polypeptide(L)'
;MGYVVGIVVVVVGILASVALHEVGHMVPAKKFGVLVPDYAVGFGPALWKKKIGETTYALRAVLLGGYVKILGMYPPAREGARTLNRKGRPTLAEEARQASAEDLPEGQEARAFYNLSAPKKIVVMVSGPLMNLLICVVLSAITMIGIGAPRA
;
A
#
# COMPACT_ATOMS: atom_id res chain seq x y z
N MET A 1 -34.09 3.78 10.46
CA MET A 1 -32.95 3.28 11.26
C MET A 1 -32.14 2.21 10.52
N GLY A 2 -32.74 1.13 9.99
CA GLY A 2 -32.00 0.07 9.29
C GLY A 2 -31.13 0.52 8.10
N TYR A 3 -31.61 1.47 7.29
CA TYR A 3 -30.84 1.99 6.15
C TYR A 3 -29.55 2.73 6.58
N VAL A 4 -29.62 3.53 7.63
CA VAL A 4 -28.45 4.27 8.15
C VAL A 4 -27.41 3.28 8.67
N VAL A 5 -27.86 2.26 9.42
CA VAL A 5 -26.97 1.19 9.91
C VAL A 5 -26.33 0.44 8.73
N GLY A 6 -27.11 0.09 7.70
CA GLY A 6 -26.58 -0.56 6.50
C GLY A 6 -25.52 0.28 5.77
N ILE A 7 -25.75 1.58 5.59
CA ILE A 7 -24.79 2.50 4.99
C ILE A 7 -23.50 2.55 5.81
N VAL A 8 -23.60 2.70 7.13
CA VAL A 8 -22.43 2.73 8.02
C VAL A 8 -21.61 1.43 7.92
N VAL A 9 -22.28 0.28 7.91
CA VAL A 9 -21.62 -1.03 7.77
C VAL A 9 -20.87 -1.12 6.44
N VAL A 10 -21.47 -0.70 5.33
CA VAL A 10 -20.83 -0.72 4.02
C VAL A 10 -19.62 0.22 3.98
N VAL A 11 -19.76 1.45 4.50
CA VAL A 11 -18.65 2.42 4.54
C VAL A 11 -17.49 1.88 5.37
N VAL A 12 -17.76 1.37 6.58
CA VAL A 12 -16.72 0.78 7.44
C VAL A 12 -16.10 -0.45 6.79
N GLY A 13 -16.90 -1.29 6.13
CA GLY A 13 -16.43 -2.47 5.40
C GLY A 13 -15.50 -2.12 4.25
N ILE A 14 -15.83 -1.09 3.47
CA ILE A 14 -14.95 -0.59 2.40
C ILE A 14 -13.64 -0.07 2.98
N LEU A 15 -13.68 0.68 4.08
CA LEU A 15 -12.47 1.20 4.71
C LEU A 15 -11.57 0.10 5.26
N ALA A 16 -12.18 -0.90 5.91
CA ALA A 16 -11.46 -2.08 6.36
C ALA A 16 -10.84 -2.85 5.19
N SER A 17 -11.59 -3.00 4.08
CA SER A 17 -11.10 -3.66 2.86
C SER A 17 -9.87 -2.97 2.28
N VAL A 18 -9.93 -1.65 2.11
CA VAL A 18 -8.78 -0.85 1.63
C VAL A 18 -7.61 -0.95 2.60
N ALA A 19 -7.84 -0.82 3.90
CA ALA A 19 -6.79 -0.94 4.90
C ALA A 19 -6.09 -2.31 4.83
N LEU A 20 -6.87 -3.39 4.71
CA LEU A 20 -6.37 -4.75 4.58
C LEU A 20 -5.65 -4.99 3.24
N HIS A 21 -6.11 -4.40 2.15
CA HIS A 21 -5.44 -4.43 0.84
C HIS A 21 -4.00 -3.90 0.93
N GLU A 22 -3.84 -2.72 1.52
CA GLU A 22 -2.53 -2.08 1.73
C GLU A 22 -1.65 -2.90 2.70
N VAL A 23 -2.25 -3.53 3.71
CA VAL A 23 -1.55 -4.48 4.60
C VAL A 23 -1.08 -5.70 3.79
N GLY A 24 -1.88 -6.16 2.83
CA GLY A 24 -1.56 -7.24 1.90
C GLY A 24 -0.23 -6.99 1.19
N HIS A 25 0.04 -5.77 0.73
CA HIS A 25 1.33 -5.37 0.17
C HIS A 25 2.43 -5.21 1.23
N MET A 26 2.12 -4.54 2.35
CA MET A 26 3.08 -4.21 3.40
C MET A 26 3.73 -5.45 4.04
N VAL A 27 2.93 -6.46 4.38
CA VAL A 27 3.39 -7.67 5.10
C VAL A 27 4.50 -8.42 4.33
N PRO A 28 4.32 -8.82 3.06
CA PRO A 28 5.37 -9.48 2.29
C PRO A 28 6.55 -8.54 2.01
N ALA A 29 6.34 -7.24 1.80
CA ALA A 29 7.44 -6.29 1.64
C ALA A 29 8.36 -6.28 2.88
N LYS A 30 7.78 -6.15 4.08
CA LYS A 30 8.52 -6.21 5.35
C LYS A 30 9.17 -7.58 5.56
N LYS A 31 8.49 -8.67 5.21
CA LYS A 31 9.03 -10.04 5.31
C LYS A 31 10.24 -10.25 4.39
N PHE A 32 10.28 -9.58 3.25
CA PHE A 32 11.43 -9.61 2.34
C PHE A 32 12.53 -8.60 2.71
N GLY A 33 12.40 -7.91 3.85
CA GLY A 33 13.40 -6.97 4.37
C GLY A 33 13.32 -5.57 3.79
N VAL A 34 12.29 -5.26 3.01
CA VAL A 34 12.12 -3.94 2.38
C VAL A 34 11.63 -2.92 3.39
N LEU A 35 12.15 -1.69 3.27
CA LEU A 35 11.73 -0.56 4.08
C LEU A 35 10.35 -0.05 3.66
N VAL A 36 9.45 0.04 4.64
CA VAL A 36 8.10 0.56 4.49
C VAL A 36 7.86 1.66 5.53
N PRO A 37 8.26 2.91 5.25
CA PRO A 37 8.21 4.00 6.23
C PRO A 37 6.82 4.57 6.48
N ASP A 38 5.90 4.50 5.52
CA ASP A 38 4.55 5.05 5.67
C ASP A 38 3.49 4.03 5.24
N TYR A 39 2.45 3.92 6.07
CA TYR A 39 1.22 3.22 5.78
C TYR A 39 0.07 4.18 6.11
N ALA A 40 -0.80 4.45 5.15
CA ALA A 40 -1.92 5.36 5.36
C ALA A 40 -3.22 4.81 4.81
N VAL A 41 -4.29 4.99 5.58
CA VAL A 41 -5.66 4.79 5.11
C VAL A 41 -6.25 6.17 4.86
N GLY A 42 -6.67 6.40 3.62
CA GLY A 42 -7.17 7.66 3.11
C GLY A 42 -6.11 8.59 2.52
N PHE A 43 -6.58 9.71 1.98
CA PHE A 43 -5.81 10.80 1.37
C PHE A 43 -6.01 12.14 2.11
N GLY A 44 -5.19 13.13 1.78
CA GLY A 44 -5.30 14.48 2.32
C GLY A 44 -4.68 14.67 3.72
N PRO A 45 -5.17 15.63 4.53
CA PRO A 45 -4.60 15.91 5.85
C PRO A 45 -4.79 14.70 6.77
N ALA A 46 -3.77 14.42 7.57
CA ALA A 46 -3.82 13.32 8.51
C ALA A 46 -4.61 13.71 9.74
N LEU A 47 -5.67 12.94 10.03
CA LEU A 47 -6.46 13.06 11.24
C LEU A 47 -5.72 12.44 12.43
N TRP A 48 -4.99 11.36 12.16
CA TRP A 48 -4.21 10.66 13.17
C TRP A 48 -2.96 10.06 12.56
N LYS A 49 -1.87 10.07 13.33
CA LYS A 49 -0.57 9.50 12.97
C LYS A 49 0.06 8.84 14.19
N LYS A 50 0.61 7.64 14.03
CA LYS A 50 1.38 6.95 15.05
C LYS A 50 2.55 6.20 14.41
N LYS A 51 3.77 6.46 14.88
CA LYS A 51 4.95 5.72 14.46
C LYS A 51 5.11 4.46 15.31
N ILE A 52 5.25 3.31 14.68
CA ILE A 52 5.50 2.01 15.33
C ILE A 52 6.68 1.36 14.62
N GLY A 53 7.82 1.28 15.32
CA GLY A 53 9.08 0.85 14.72
C GLY A 53 9.53 1.78 13.59
N GLU A 54 9.70 1.21 12.41
CA GLU A 54 10.13 1.94 11.20
C GLU A 54 8.96 2.52 10.40
N THR A 55 7.71 2.15 10.71
CA THR A 55 6.53 2.53 9.92
C THR A 55 5.64 3.53 10.65
N THR A 56 5.27 4.60 9.97
CA THR A 56 4.27 5.57 10.41
C THR A 56 2.92 5.15 9.87
N TYR A 57 2.00 4.83 10.79
CA TYR A 57 0.62 4.51 10.51
C TYR A 57 -0.22 5.78 10.58
N ALA A 58 -0.93 6.12 9.50
CA ALA A 58 -1.72 7.33 9.41
C ALA A 58 -3.17 7.03 9.00
N LEU A 59 -4.12 7.73 9.62
CA LEU A 59 -5.50 7.82 9.16
C LEU A 59 -5.73 9.23 8.62
N ARG A 60 -6.21 9.36 7.39
CA ARG A 60 -6.40 10.65 6.72
C ARG A 60 -7.87 10.95 6.45
N ALA A 61 -8.17 12.23 6.24
CA ALA A 61 -9.53 12.73 6.17
C ALA A 61 -10.32 12.21 4.96
N VAL A 62 -9.66 12.02 3.81
CA VAL A 62 -10.32 11.56 2.58
C VAL A 62 -10.29 10.05 2.52
N LEU A 63 -11.41 9.42 2.88
CA LEU A 63 -11.54 7.97 3.03
C LEU A 63 -11.66 7.18 1.70
N LEU A 64 -11.30 7.80 0.57
CA LEU A 64 -11.44 7.24 -0.79
C LEU A 64 -10.23 6.40 -1.26
N GLY A 65 -9.53 5.74 -0.34
CA GLY A 65 -8.40 4.87 -0.69
C GLY A 65 -7.38 4.74 0.44
N GLY A 66 -6.16 4.36 0.10
CA GLY A 66 -5.03 4.17 1.01
C GLY A 66 -3.74 4.06 0.22
N TYR A 67 -2.61 4.10 0.91
CA TYR A 67 -1.32 3.84 0.28
C TYR A 67 -0.32 3.27 1.27
N VAL A 68 0.58 2.45 0.75
CA VAL A 68 1.81 2.01 1.42
C VAL A 68 3.03 2.56 0.69
N LYS A 69 3.88 3.32 1.38
CA LYS A 69 5.13 3.84 0.82
C LYS A 69 6.19 2.75 0.95
N ILE A 70 6.54 2.13 -0.16
CA ILE A 70 7.62 1.12 -0.22
C ILE A 70 8.83 1.81 -0.85
N LEU A 71 9.95 1.86 -0.11
CA LEU A 71 11.14 2.56 -0.60
C LEU A 71 11.88 1.77 -1.68
N GLY A 72 12.48 2.50 -2.62
CA GLY A 72 13.29 1.92 -3.68
C GLY A 72 12.46 1.26 -4.78
N MET A 73 11.27 1.77 -5.08
CA MET A 73 10.49 1.29 -6.24
C MET A 73 11.16 1.62 -7.58
N TYR A 74 11.90 2.72 -7.64
CA TYR A 74 12.62 3.13 -8.85
C TYR A 74 14.10 2.77 -8.75
N PRO A 75 14.64 1.96 -9.68
CA PRO A 75 16.07 1.71 -9.74
C PRO A 75 16.83 2.97 -10.20
N PRO A 76 18.13 3.08 -9.87
CA PRO A 76 18.98 4.14 -10.41
C PRO A 76 18.99 4.11 -11.94
N ALA A 77 19.27 5.25 -12.56
CA ALA A 77 19.34 5.35 -14.01
C ALA A 77 20.37 4.36 -14.56
N ARG A 78 20.00 3.60 -15.59
CA ARG A 78 20.95 2.74 -16.31
C ARG A 78 22.02 3.62 -16.96
N GLU A 79 23.25 3.11 -17.04
CA GLU A 79 24.32 3.78 -17.78
C GLU A 79 23.88 4.04 -19.23
N GLY A 80 24.03 5.29 -19.68
CA GLY A 80 23.58 5.74 -21.00
C GLY A 80 22.10 6.15 -21.11
N ALA A 81 21.31 6.05 -20.04
CA ALA A 81 19.94 6.57 -20.04
C ALA A 81 19.93 8.11 -20.16
N ARG A 82 19.03 8.67 -20.98
CA ARG A 82 18.78 10.11 -21.01
C ARG A 82 18.16 10.55 -19.68
N THR A 83 18.95 11.17 -18.83
CA THR A 83 18.52 11.77 -17.57
C THR A 83 18.05 13.20 -17.73
N LEU A 84 18.50 13.90 -18.79
CA LEU A 84 18.17 15.28 -19.10
C LEU A 84 17.31 15.40 -20.36
N ASN A 85 16.41 16.38 -20.36
CA ASN A 85 15.63 16.76 -21.53
C ASN A 85 16.42 17.72 -22.44
N ARG A 86 15.84 18.08 -23.59
CA ARG A 86 16.44 19.02 -24.57
C ARG A 86 16.78 20.40 -23.97
N LYS A 87 16.14 20.79 -22.86
CA LYS A 87 16.36 22.06 -22.14
C LYS A 87 17.32 21.90 -20.96
N GLY A 88 17.99 20.76 -20.80
CA GLY A 88 18.94 20.50 -19.72
C GLY A 88 18.30 20.29 -18.34
N ARG A 89 16.98 20.10 -18.25
CA ARG A 89 16.30 19.74 -17.00
C ARG A 89 16.20 18.23 -16.84
N PRO A 90 16.16 17.68 -15.61
CA PRO A 90 15.93 16.26 -15.41
C PRO A 90 14.63 15.83 -16.08
N THR A 91 14.62 14.63 -16.63
CA THR A 91 13.39 14.02 -17.14
C THR A 91 12.46 13.70 -15.98
N LEU A 92 11.15 13.64 -16.20
CA LEU A 92 10.19 13.27 -15.14
C LEU A 92 10.53 11.93 -14.47
N ALA A 93 11.08 10.99 -15.24
CA ALA A 93 11.55 9.71 -14.71
C ALA A 93 12.77 9.87 -13.80
N GLU A 94 13.65 10.82 -14.08
CA GLU A 94 14.80 11.13 -13.26
C GLU A 94 14.42 11.93 -12.00
N GLU A 95 13.52 12.91 -12.12
CA GLU A 95 12.98 13.63 -10.96
C GLU A 95 12.30 12.66 -9.98
N ALA A 96 11.51 11.71 -10.48
CA ALA A 96 10.87 10.69 -9.64
C ALA A 96 11.88 9.75 -8.96
N ARG A 97 12.98 9.40 -9.65
CA ARG A 97 14.08 8.62 -9.06
C ARG A 97 14.79 9.40 -7.97
N GLN A 98 15.15 10.65 -8.23
CA GLN A 98 15.85 11.51 -7.27
C GLN A 98 15.00 11.73 -6.01
N ALA A 99 13.71 12.04 -6.19
CA ALA A 99 12.78 12.17 -5.07
C ALA A 99 12.65 10.86 -4.27
N SER A 100 12.62 9.70 -4.95
CA SER A 100 12.59 8.41 -4.25
C SER A 100 13.91 8.05 -3.57
N ALA A 101 15.05 8.48 -4.11
CA ALA A 101 16.37 8.24 -3.54
C ALA A 101 16.61 9.09 -2.29
N GLU A 102 16.10 10.33 -2.25
CA GLU A 102 16.16 11.20 -1.07
C GLU A 102 15.42 10.61 0.15
N ASP A 103 14.37 9.82 -0.11
CA ASP A 103 13.62 9.12 0.94
C ASP A 103 14.33 7.87 1.51
N LEU A 104 15.42 7.38 0.89
CA LEU A 104 16.18 6.24 1.40
C LEU A 104 17.20 6.69 2.46
N PRO A 105 17.16 6.15 3.69
CA PRO A 105 18.18 6.44 4.69
C PRO A 105 19.57 5.97 4.22
N GLU A 106 20.59 6.80 4.40
CA GLU A 106 21.98 6.46 4.08
C GLU A 106 22.39 5.13 4.74
N GLY A 107 22.94 4.21 3.94
CA GLY A 107 23.35 2.87 4.39
C GLY A 107 22.25 1.81 4.40
N GLN A 108 20.98 2.14 4.12
CA GLN A 108 19.89 1.16 4.01
C GLN A 108 19.47 0.83 2.57
N GLU A 109 20.28 1.20 1.58
CA GLU A 109 20.02 0.93 0.16
C GLU A 109 19.86 -0.56 -0.15
N ALA A 110 20.54 -1.44 0.60
CA ALA A 110 20.36 -2.90 0.47
C ALA A 110 18.91 -3.35 0.69
N ARG A 111 18.13 -2.58 1.45
CA ARG A 111 16.71 -2.84 1.75
C ARG A 111 15.76 -2.17 0.74
N ALA A 112 16.28 -1.61 -0.36
CA ALA A 112 15.49 -1.05 -1.43
C ALA A 112 14.67 -2.11 -2.18
N PHE A 113 13.44 -1.79 -2.56
CA PHE A 113 12.57 -2.71 -3.29
C PHE A 113 13.16 -3.17 -4.64
N TYR A 114 13.91 -2.31 -5.34
CA TYR A 114 14.56 -2.66 -6.61
C TYR A 114 15.63 -3.75 -6.46
N ASN A 115 16.18 -3.96 -5.26
CA ASN A 115 17.14 -5.04 -4.97
C ASN A 115 16.48 -6.41 -4.79
N LEU A 116 15.14 -6.47 -4.66
CA LEU A 116 14.43 -7.75 -4.63
C LEU A 116 14.50 -8.48 -5.97
N SER A 117 14.55 -9.81 -5.90
CA SER A 117 14.36 -10.66 -7.08
C SER A 117 12.97 -10.46 -7.68
N ALA A 118 12.84 -10.61 -9.00
CA ALA A 118 11.59 -10.40 -9.71
C ALA A 118 10.39 -11.18 -9.12
N PRO A 119 10.53 -12.46 -8.70
CA PRO A 119 9.43 -13.18 -8.06
C PRO A 119 8.97 -12.54 -6.74
N LYS A 120 9.91 -12.07 -5.91
CA LYS A 120 9.56 -11.40 -4.65
C LYS A 120 8.81 -10.09 -4.91
N LYS A 121 9.21 -9.31 -5.92
CA LYS A 121 8.49 -8.11 -6.34
C LYS A 121 7.06 -8.42 -6.76
N ILE A 122 6.87 -9.47 -7.57
CA ILE A 122 5.53 -9.91 -8.00
C ILE A 122 4.68 -10.32 -6.80
N VAL A 123 5.24 -11.08 -5.84
CA VAL A 123 4.52 -11.46 -4.62
C VAL A 123 4.05 -10.23 -3.86
N VAL A 124 4.91 -9.21 -3.68
CA VAL A 124 4.50 -7.96 -3.04
C VAL A 124 3.38 -7.29 -3.84
N MET A 125 3.47 -7.18 -5.16
CA MET A 125 2.46 -6.49 -5.99
C MET A 125 1.12 -7.25 -6.08
N VAL A 126 1.13 -8.59 -6.06
CA VAL A 126 -0.10 -9.39 -6.22
C VAL A 126 -0.79 -9.63 -4.87
N SER A 127 -0.05 -9.57 -3.77
CA SER A 127 -0.57 -9.85 -2.42
C SER A 127 -1.70 -8.92 -1.97
N GLY A 128 -1.72 -7.65 -2.36
CA GLY A 128 -2.83 -6.73 -2.09
C GLY A 128 -4.14 -7.19 -2.74
N PRO A 129 -4.20 -7.33 -4.08
CA PRO A 129 -5.37 -7.89 -4.76
C PRO A 129 -5.80 -9.27 -4.24
N LEU A 130 -4.83 -10.14 -3.90
CA LEU A 130 -5.13 -11.44 -3.31
C LEU A 130 -5.81 -11.32 -1.94
N MET A 131 -5.43 -10.32 -1.13
CA MET A 131 -6.12 -10.02 0.13
C MET A 131 -7.60 -9.68 -0.10
N ASN A 132 -7.92 -8.92 -1.16
CA ASN A 132 -9.32 -8.60 -1.49
C ASN A 132 -10.09 -9.87 -1.88
N LEU A 133 -9.46 -10.80 -2.60
CA LEU A 133 -10.07 -12.08 -2.92
C LEU A 133 -10.33 -12.90 -1.65
N LEU A 134 -9.38 -12.91 -0.70
CA LEU A 134 -9.57 -13.56 0.59
C LEU A 134 -10.73 -12.93 1.38
N ILE A 135 -10.79 -11.60 1.44
CA ILE A 135 -11.90 -10.87 2.08
C ILE A 135 -13.22 -11.25 1.43
N CYS A 136 -13.28 -11.30 0.09
CA CYS A 136 -14.47 -11.71 -0.65
C CYS A 136 -14.94 -13.11 -0.25
N VAL A 137 -14.03 -14.10 -0.21
CA VAL A 137 -14.35 -15.48 0.20
C VAL A 137 -14.85 -15.53 1.64
N VAL A 138 -14.19 -14.82 2.56
CA VAL A 138 -14.57 -14.79 3.98
C VAL A 138 -15.95 -14.14 4.17
N LEU A 139 -16.18 -12.97 3.58
CA LEU A 139 -17.46 -12.28 3.67
C LEU A 139 -18.60 -13.08 3.02
N SER A 140 -18.32 -13.76 1.91
CA SER A 140 -19.29 -14.65 1.25
C SER A 140 -19.65 -15.84 2.15
N ALA A 141 -18.66 -16.49 2.75
CA ALA A 141 -18.88 -17.59 3.69
C ALA A 141 -19.69 -17.15 4.92
N ILE A 142 -19.35 -15.99 5.52
CA ILE A 142 -20.10 -15.42 6.64
C ILE A 142 -21.55 -15.16 6.26
N THR A 143 -21.78 -14.62 5.06
CA THR A 143 -23.14 -14.32 4.57
C THR A 143 -23.94 -15.60 4.35
N MET A 144 -23.34 -16.61 3.72
CA MET A 144 -24.01 -17.90 3.45
C MET A 144 -24.34 -18.68 4.74
N ILE A 145 -23.49 -18.60 5.77
CA ILE A 145 -23.71 -19.29 7.05
C ILE A 145 -24.65 -18.49 7.96
N GLY A 146 -24.51 -17.16 7.99
CA GLY A 146 -25.17 -16.29 8.96
C GLY A 146 -26.51 -15.69 8.49
N ILE A 147 -26.73 -15.53 7.20
CA ILE A 147 -27.94 -14.93 6.61
C ILE A 147 -28.61 -15.99 5.72
N GLY A 148 -29.22 -17.00 6.34
CA GLY A 148 -29.86 -18.08 5.59
C GLY A 148 -30.07 -19.40 6.34
N ALA A 149 -29.54 -19.56 7.55
CA ALA A 149 -29.87 -20.71 8.38
C ALA A 149 -31.39 -20.72 8.62
N PRO A 150 -32.10 -21.84 8.32
CA PRO A 150 -33.53 -21.93 8.56
C PRO A 150 -33.77 -21.71 10.06
N ARG A 151 -34.44 -20.60 10.39
CA ARG A 151 -34.97 -20.41 11.73
C ARG A 151 -36.14 -21.37 11.86
N ALA A 152 -35.94 -22.46 12.59
CA ALA A 152 -37.01 -23.33 13.07
C ALA A 152 -37.95 -22.55 14.00
#